data_AF-A0A9Q0QRP7-F1
#
_entry.id   AF-A0A9Q0QRP7-F1
#
_cell.length_a   1.000
_cell.length_b   1.000
_cell.length_c   1.000
_cell.angle_alpha   90.00
_cell.angle_beta   90.00
_cell.angle_gamma   90.00
#
_symmetry.space_group_name_H-M   'P 1'
#
loop_
_entity.id
_entity.type
_entity.pdbx_description
1 polymer ?
#
loop_
_entity_poly.entity_id
_entity_poly.type
_entity_poly.pdbx_seq_one_letter_code
_entity_poly.pdbx_strand_id
1 'polypeptide(L)'
;MNNAEISKLIWFIASGRDNLWVDWMKATYLKEDSLWTAKITSACSSAWRAILKVRPLISNKIKSNLGPTVCPFSIARAWNAIKTVTPRVRWANAIWFPLNVPRHAFTTWRCLLDSLATADQLQKRNIVVPDACVFYWAGKDSRDYLFWVCEYAFYIWKQILELCHQFHYPDRSVEKEAKWVAKISSKEKTIGMVGKIAFGATIYRVWGERNSRIFRNTSSAREVVVQKIKDDIKLKIRSMKFQSPTTACFSHLIQRWDLDVT
;
A
#
# COMPACT_ATOMS: atom_id res chain seq x y z
N MET A 1 -4.72 1.13 -16.30
CA MET A 1 -4.19 -0.19 -16.67
C MET A 1 -2.70 -0.22 -16.37
N ASN A 2 -2.18 -1.38 -15.95
CA ASN A 2 -0.75 -1.57 -15.70
C ASN A 2 0.02 -1.60 -17.04
N ASN A 3 1.08 -0.80 -17.19
CA ASN A 3 1.89 -0.75 -18.42
C ASN A 3 2.51 -2.11 -18.77
N ALA A 4 2.87 -2.95 -17.79
CA ALA A 4 3.41 -4.28 -18.08
C ALA A 4 2.37 -5.25 -18.68
N GLU A 5 1.10 -5.15 -18.26
CA GLU A 5 0.01 -5.93 -18.86
C GLU A 5 -0.32 -5.43 -20.26
N ILE A 6 -0.35 -4.11 -20.47
CA ILE A 6 -0.49 -3.53 -21.81
C ILE A 6 0.65 -4.00 -22.73
N SER A 7 1.86 -4.16 -22.19
CA SER A 7 3.00 -4.66 -22.96
C SER A 7 2.83 -6.09 -23.44
N LYS A 8 2.08 -6.92 -22.70
CA LYS A 8 1.71 -8.27 -23.14
C LYS A 8 0.81 -8.23 -24.36
N LEU A 9 -0.16 -7.32 -24.36
CA LEU A 9 -1.07 -7.10 -25.49
C LEU A 9 -0.30 -6.66 -26.74
N ILE A 10 0.65 -5.72 -26.58
CA ILE A 10 1.53 -5.28 -27.67
C ILE A 10 2.35 -6.45 -28.21
N TRP A 11 2.90 -7.30 -27.34
CA TRP A 11 3.64 -8.49 -27.75
C TRP A 11 2.76 -9.48 -28.53
N PHE A 12 1.50 -9.73 -28.12
CA PHE A 12 0.60 -10.59 -28.88
C PHE A 12 0.32 -10.08 -30.29
N ILE A 13 0.09 -8.78 -30.45
CA ILE A 13 -0.14 -8.16 -31.75
C ILE A 13 1.14 -8.23 -32.62
N ALA A 14 2.30 -7.90 -32.04
CA ALA A 14 3.57 -7.86 -32.74
C ALA A 14 4.09 -9.24 -33.14
N SER A 15 3.92 -10.26 -32.29
CA SER A 15 4.31 -11.64 -32.59
C SER A 15 3.31 -12.37 -33.49
N GLY A 16 2.18 -11.74 -33.83
CA GLY A 16 1.15 -12.35 -34.66
C GLY A 16 0.57 -13.62 -34.07
N ARG A 17 0.40 -13.66 -32.74
CA ARG A 17 -0.10 -14.84 -32.06
C ARG A 17 -1.49 -15.19 -32.59
N ASP A 18 -1.67 -16.44 -33.02
CA ASP A 18 -2.94 -16.92 -33.57
C ASP A 18 -4.02 -16.94 -32.48
N ASN A 19 -4.90 -15.93 -32.52
CA ASN A 19 -6.11 -15.84 -31.72
C ASN A 19 -7.01 -14.74 -32.29
N LEU A 20 -8.33 -14.97 -32.15
CA LEU A 20 -9.38 -14.08 -32.66
C LEU A 20 -9.25 -12.62 -32.22
N TRP A 21 -8.71 -12.37 -31.03
CA TRP A 21 -8.51 -11.00 -30.55
C TRP A 21 -7.41 -10.28 -31.34
N VAL A 22 -6.28 -10.94 -31.61
CA VAL A 22 -5.20 -10.36 -32.43
C VAL A 22 -5.66 -10.11 -33.85
N ASP A 23 -6.42 -11.03 -34.45
CA ASP A 23 -6.92 -10.89 -35.81
C ASP A 23 -7.95 -9.75 -35.93
N TRP A 24 -8.87 -9.67 -34.97
CA TRP A 24 -9.82 -8.58 -34.90
C TRP A 24 -9.13 -7.23 -34.70
N MET A 25 -8.11 -7.16 -33.84
CA MET A 25 -7.34 -5.94 -33.61
C MET A 25 -6.59 -5.51 -34.88
N LYS A 26 -5.99 -6.46 -35.61
CA LYS A 26 -5.34 -6.19 -36.89
C LYS A 26 -6.35 -5.68 -37.93
N ALA A 27 -7.46 -6.38 -38.13
CA ALA A 27 -8.48 -6.01 -39.10
C ALA A 27 -9.14 -4.65 -38.79
N THR A 28 -9.39 -4.36 -37.52
CA THR A 28 -10.12 -3.16 -37.09
C THR A 28 -9.23 -1.92 -37.01
N TYR A 29 -8.06 -2.04 -36.36
CA TYR A 29 -7.24 -0.88 -36.01
C TYR A 29 -5.97 -0.71 -36.84
N LEU A 30 -5.38 -1.80 -37.31
CA LEU A 30 -4.12 -1.75 -38.06
C LEU A 30 -4.39 -1.73 -39.57
N LYS A 31 -5.34 -2.53 -40.07
CA LYS A 31 -5.56 -2.74 -41.50
C LYS A 31 -4.23 -3.13 -42.17
N GLU A 32 -3.67 -2.27 -43.02
CA GLU A 32 -2.33 -2.45 -43.63
C GLU A 32 -1.20 -1.73 -42.89
N ASP A 33 -1.54 -0.94 -41.88
CA ASP A 33 -0.61 -0.09 -41.14
C ASP A 33 0.14 -0.90 -40.06
N SER A 34 1.38 -0.53 -39.78
CA SER A 34 2.17 -1.20 -38.75
C SER A 34 1.74 -0.77 -37.35
N LEU A 35 1.77 -1.70 -36.39
CA LEU A 35 1.59 -1.37 -34.97
C LEU A 35 2.51 -0.23 -34.52
N TRP A 36 3.70 -0.10 -35.12
CA TRP A 36 4.71 0.90 -34.77
C TRP A 36 4.45 2.27 -35.38
N THR A 37 3.69 2.35 -36.47
CA THR A 37 3.38 3.60 -37.21
C THR A 37 1.97 4.13 -36.91
N ALA A 38 1.07 3.26 -36.44
CA ALA A 38 -0.32 3.62 -36.13
C ALA A 38 -0.44 4.89 -35.27
N LYS A 39 -1.31 5.82 -35.69
CA LYS A 39 -1.53 7.13 -35.03
C LYS A 39 -2.62 7.05 -33.96
N ILE A 40 -2.48 7.86 -32.91
CA ILE A 40 -3.56 8.05 -31.93
C ILE A 40 -4.56 9.06 -32.52
N THR A 41 -5.77 8.61 -32.80
CA THR A 41 -6.86 9.47 -33.28
C THR A 41 -7.85 9.78 -32.14
N SER A 42 -8.68 10.82 -32.33
CA SER A 42 -9.74 11.17 -31.37
C SER A 42 -10.79 10.07 -31.25
N ALA A 43 -11.07 9.35 -32.34
CA ALA A 43 -12.06 8.27 -32.45
C ALA A 43 -11.60 6.91 -31.88
N CYS A 44 -10.34 6.76 -31.44
CA CYS A 44 -9.90 5.46 -30.95
C CYS A 44 -10.42 5.11 -29.55
N SER A 45 -10.67 3.81 -29.34
CA SER A 45 -11.09 3.30 -28.03
C SER A 45 -10.04 3.59 -26.94
N SER A 46 -10.48 3.72 -25.70
CA SER A 46 -9.62 3.95 -24.54
C SER A 46 -8.55 2.85 -24.38
N ALA A 47 -8.90 1.61 -24.72
CA ALA A 47 -7.98 0.47 -24.73
C ALA A 47 -6.90 0.62 -25.82
N TRP A 48 -7.27 0.93 -27.06
CA TRP A 48 -6.30 1.15 -28.14
C TRP A 48 -5.38 2.33 -27.85
N ARG A 49 -5.94 3.42 -27.31
CA ARG A 49 -5.16 4.58 -26.87
C ARG A 49 -4.13 4.22 -25.80
N ALA A 50 -4.48 3.34 -24.85
CA ALA A 50 -3.53 2.88 -23.84
C ALA A 50 -2.41 2.02 -24.44
N ILE A 51 -2.73 1.13 -25.39
CA ILE A 51 -1.74 0.33 -26.15
C ILE A 51 -0.76 1.24 -26.88
N LEU A 52 -1.25 2.22 -27.65
CA LEU A 52 -0.40 3.14 -28.40
C LEU A 52 0.48 4.03 -27.49
N LYS A 53 -0.01 4.41 -26.30
CA LYS A 53 0.77 5.18 -25.31
C LYS A 53 1.92 4.38 -24.69
N VAL A 54 1.76 3.08 -24.50
CA VAL A 54 2.81 2.21 -23.89
C VAL A 54 3.82 1.74 -24.93
N ARG A 55 3.43 1.65 -26.21
CA ARG A 55 4.26 1.27 -27.35
C ARG A 55 5.69 1.83 -27.34
N PRO A 56 5.95 3.14 -27.19
CA PRO A 56 7.32 3.68 -27.23
C PRO A 56 8.20 3.19 -26.08
N LEU A 57 7.62 2.81 -24.93
CA LEU A 57 8.37 2.35 -23.77
C LEU A 57 8.98 0.95 -23.98
N ILE A 58 8.40 0.18 -24.89
CA ILE A 58 8.76 -1.22 -25.12
C ILE A 58 9.24 -1.50 -26.54
N SER A 59 9.08 -0.58 -27.50
CA SER A 59 9.50 -0.76 -28.89
C SER A 59 10.98 -1.15 -29.02
N ASN A 60 11.85 -0.44 -28.30
CA ASN A 60 13.29 -0.70 -28.31
C ASN A 60 13.66 -1.99 -27.57
N LYS A 61 12.81 -2.47 -26.67
CA LYS A 61 13.04 -3.66 -25.83
C LYS A 61 12.51 -4.94 -26.46
N ILE A 62 11.39 -4.84 -27.20
CA ILE A 62 10.86 -5.92 -28.02
C ILE A 62 11.83 -6.21 -29.18
N LYS A 63 12.32 -5.16 -29.87
CA LYS A 63 13.28 -5.31 -30.98
C LYS A 63 14.64 -5.91 -30.56
N SER A 64 15.10 -5.65 -29.33
CA SER A 64 16.43 -6.09 -28.85
C SER A 64 16.46 -7.40 -28.08
N ASN A 65 15.34 -7.83 -27.45
CA ASN A 65 15.36 -8.94 -26.48
C ASN A 65 14.19 -9.93 -26.61
N LEU A 66 13.28 -9.72 -27.57
CA LEU A 66 12.09 -10.54 -27.77
C LEU A 66 11.81 -10.67 -29.28
N GLY A 67 12.74 -11.32 -29.99
CA GLY A 67 12.42 -11.83 -31.33
C GLY A 67 11.24 -12.82 -31.25
N PRO A 68 10.47 -13.01 -32.35
CA PRO A 68 9.22 -13.78 -32.33
C PRO A 68 9.35 -15.26 -31.90
N THR A 69 10.56 -15.79 -31.78
CA THR A 69 10.80 -17.25 -31.72
C THR A 69 11.65 -17.75 -30.55
N VAL A 70 12.22 -16.90 -29.68
CA VAL A 70 13.26 -17.38 -28.73
C VAL A 70 12.86 -17.35 -27.25
N CYS A 71 11.84 -16.58 -26.84
CA CYS A 71 11.42 -16.53 -25.42
C CYS A 71 9.91 -16.22 -25.26
N PRO A 72 9.17 -16.96 -24.41
CA PRO A 72 7.80 -16.59 -24.06
C PRO A 72 7.76 -15.23 -23.32
N PHE A 73 6.74 -14.43 -23.59
CA PHE A 73 6.56 -13.14 -22.92
C PHE A 73 6.38 -13.33 -21.41
N SER A 74 7.13 -12.56 -20.62
CA SER A 74 7.01 -12.53 -19.17
C SER A 74 6.61 -11.13 -18.71
N ILE A 75 5.49 -11.04 -17.99
CA ILE A 75 5.04 -9.80 -17.35
C ILE A 75 6.11 -9.27 -16.38
N ALA A 76 6.83 -10.16 -15.68
CA ALA A 76 7.91 -9.76 -14.77
C ALA A 76 9.08 -9.11 -15.53
N ARG A 77 9.49 -9.66 -16.68
CA ARG A 77 10.53 -9.05 -17.53
C ARG A 77 10.07 -7.71 -18.09
N ALA A 78 8.84 -7.63 -18.59
CA ALA A 78 8.26 -6.39 -19.09
C ALA A 78 8.16 -5.31 -18.00
N TRP A 79 7.71 -5.68 -16.80
CA TRP A 79 7.67 -4.77 -15.65
C TRP A 79 9.07 -4.28 -15.27
N ASN A 80 10.05 -5.18 -15.17
CA ASN A 80 11.43 -4.81 -14.87
C ASN A 80 12.07 -3.93 -15.95
N ALA A 81 11.63 -4.09 -17.20
CA ALA A 81 12.04 -3.26 -18.31
C ALA A 81 11.39 -1.86 -18.27
N ILE A 82 10.12 -1.75 -17.90
CA ILE A 82 9.38 -0.47 -17.97
C ILE A 82 9.54 0.34 -16.69
N LYS A 83 9.77 -0.31 -15.55
CA LYS A 83 9.89 0.37 -14.27
C LYS A 83 11.05 1.37 -14.32
N THR A 84 10.77 2.61 -13.95
CA THR A 84 11.81 3.55 -13.57
C THR A 84 12.43 3.05 -12.27
N VAL A 85 13.75 2.89 -12.23
CA VAL A 85 14.45 2.54 -10.99
C VAL A 85 14.35 3.74 -10.05
N THR A 86 13.34 3.73 -9.18
CA THR A 86 13.20 4.71 -8.11
C THR A 86 13.93 4.22 -6.87
N PRO A 87 14.58 5.11 -6.10
CA PRO A 87 15.20 4.72 -4.85
C PRO A 87 14.16 4.10 -3.91
N ARG A 88 14.58 3.07 -3.17
CA ARG A 88 13.70 2.42 -2.18
C ARG A 88 13.35 3.42 -1.11
N VAL A 89 12.05 3.62 -0.88
CA VAL A 89 11.56 4.49 0.20
C VAL A 89 12.03 3.97 1.56
N ARG A 90 12.51 4.88 2.41
CA ARG A 90 13.11 4.53 3.72
C ARG A 90 12.12 3.89 4.69
N TRP A 91 10.83 4.17 4.54
CA TRP A 91 9.75 3.59 5.34
C TRP A 91 9.32 2.20 4.87
N ALA A 92 9.85 1.66 3.74
CA ALA A 92 9.36 0.40 3.16
C ALA A 92 9.37 -0.77 4.16
N ASN A 93 10.40 -0.84 5.02
CA ASN A 93 10.54 -1.88 6.03
C ASN A 93 9.56 -1.73 7.21
N ALA A 94 8.89 -0.58 7.37
CA ALA A 94 7.84 -0.43 8.38
C ALA A 94 6.57 -1.23 8.02
N ILE A 95 6.36 -1.48 6.72
CA ILE A 95 5.16 -2.18 6.21
C ILE A 95 5.50 -3.57 5.69
N TRP A 96 6.56 -3.66 4.90
CA TRP A 96 6.93 -4.88 4.18
C TRP A 96 8.02 -5.64 4.94
N PHE A 97 7.60 -6.37 5.96
CA PHE A 97 8.45 -7.21 6.79
C PHE A 97 7.84 -8.61 6.97
N PRO A 98 8.65 -9.64 7.25
CA PRO A 98 8.13 -10.95 7.62
C PRO A 98 7.21 -10.83 8.82
N LEU A 99 6.05 -11.48 8.81
CA LEU A 99 5.02 -11.41 9.87
C LEU A 99 4.15 -10.14 9.87
N ASN A 100 4.17 -9.31 8.83
CA ASN A 100 3.13 -8.28 8.70
C ASN A 100 1.71 -8.90 8.64
N VAL A 101 0.70 -8.12 8.99
CA VAL A 101 -0.71 -8.47 8.76
C VAL A 101 -1.12 -7.85 7.42
N PRO A 102 -1.45 -8.65 6.37
CA PRO A 102 -1.63 -8.11 5.02
C PRO A 102 -2.64 -6.97 4.91
N ARG A 103 -3.78 -7.06 5.61
CA ARG A 103 -4.80 -5.99 5.63
C ARG A 103 -4.28 -4.70 6.25
N HIS A 104 -3.51 -4.81 7.33
CA HIS A 104 -2.90 -3.65 8.00
C HIS A 104 -1.80 -3.04 7.13
N ALA A 105 -0.96 -3.89 6.54
CA ALA A 105 0.12 -3.49 5.65
C ALA A 105 -0.42 -2.74 4.42
N PHE A 106 -1.46 -3.28 3.78
CA PHE A 106 -2.10 -2.64 2.62
C PHE A 106 -2.70 -1.27 2.96
N THR A 107 -3.44 -1.18 4.08
CA THR A 107 -4.05 0.09 4.51
C THR A 107 -2.98 1.12 4.86
N THR A 108 -1.92 0.70 5.54
CA THR A 108 -0.78 1.55 5.91
C THR A 108 0.00 2.02 4.68
N TRP A 109 0.21 1.15 3.70
CA TRP A 109 0.82 1.52 2.42
C TRP A 109 -0.02 2.57 1.69
N ARG A 110 -1.34 2.38 1.61
CA ARG A 110 -2.24 3.38 1.04
C ARG A 110 -2.22 4.70 1.80
N CYS A 111 -2.11 4.65 3.12
CA CYS A 111 -1.93 5.83 3.97
C CYS A 111 -0.64 6.57 3.59
N LEU A 112 0.51 5.89 3.56
CA LEU A 112 1.79 6.51 3.22
C LEU A 112 1.86 7.09 1.80
N LEU A 113 1.11 6.54 0.86
CA LEU A 113 0.96 7.09 -0.49
C LEU A 113 -0.06 8.24 -0.59
N ASP A 114 -0.62 8.69 0.53
CA ASP A 114 -1.66 9.74 0.56
C ASP A 114 -2.86 9.39 -0.34
N SER A 115 -3.24 8.11 -0.34
CA SER A 115 -4.19 7.53 -1.30
C SER A 115 -5.46 6.97 -0.64
N LEU A 116 -5.64 7.21 0.67
CA LEU A 116 -6.87 6.91 1.37
C LEU A 116 -7.97 7.90 0.94
N ALA A 117 -9.24 7.51 1.09
CA ALA A 117 -10.38 8.33 0.68
C ALA A 117 -10.77 9.34 1.79
N THR A 118 -9.80 10.12 2.24
CA THR A 118 -9.99 11.28 3.12
C THR A 118 -10.67 12.42 2.34
N ALA A 119 -11.34 13.34 3.04
CA ALA A 119 -12.07 14.43 2.40
C ALA A 119 -11.19 15.23 1.42
N ASP A 120 -9.95 15.53 1.81
CA ASP A 120 -8.99 16.25 0.96
C ASP A 120 -8.68 15.51 -0.36
N GLN A 121 -8.56 14.18 -0.33
CA GLN A 121 -8.33 13.36 -1.53
C GLN A 121 -9.58 13.23 -2.40
N LEU A 122 -10.77 13.23 -1.80
CA LEU A 122 -12.04 13.19 -2.51
C LEU A 122 -12.32 14.53 -3.20
N GLN A 123 -12.05 15.64 -2.52
CA GLN A 123 -12.17 16.99 -3.09
C GLN A 123 -11.20 17.22 -4.25
N LYS A 124 -9.96 16.70 -4.20
CA LYS A 124 -9.03 16.68 -5.35
C LYS A 124 -9.60 15.97 -6.58
N ARG A 125 -10.62 15.12 -6.41
CA ARG A 125 -11.33 14.39 -7.48
C ARG A 125 -12.69 15.02 -7.80
N ASN A 126 -12.93 16.25 -7.37
CA ASN A 126 -14.19 16.99 -7.53
C ASN A 126 -15.40 16.30 -6.87
N ILE A 127 -15.18 15.55 -5.78
CA ILE A 127 -16.26 14.96 -4.99
C ILE A 127 -16.53 15.87 -3.79
N VAL A 128 -17.76 16.37 -3.68
CA VAL A 128 -18.18 17.28 -2.60
C VAL A 128 -18.45 16.49 -1.33
N VAL A 129 -17.63 16.70 -0.30
CA VAL A 129 -17.76 16.10 1.03
C VAL A 129 -17.33 17.11 2.11
N PRO A 130 -17.84 17.00 3.35
CA PRO A 130 -17.36 17.81 4.46
C PRO A 130 -15.86 17.63 4.68
N ASP A 131 -15.12 18.73 4.83
CA ASP A 131 -13.66 18.70 5.05
C ASP A 131 -13.28 18.50 6.54
N ALA A 132 -14.27 18.37 7.43
CA ALA A 132 -14.04 18.26 8.86
C ALA A 132 -13.69 16.82 9.27
N CYS A 133 -12.70 16.65 10.17
CA CYS A 133 -12.39 15.34 10.74
C CYS A 133 -13.57 14.82 11.58
N VAL A 134 -14.07 13.63 11.25
CA VAL A 134 -15.27 13.03 11.88
C VAL A 134 -15.10 12.67 13.37
N PHE A 135 -13.87 12.68 13.90
CA PHE A 135 -13.66 12.29 15.29
C PHE A 135 -14.17 13.32 16.30
N TYR A 136 -14.00 14.60 15.97
CA TYR A 136 -14.47 15.74 16.78
C TYR A 136 -15.21 16.80 15.97
N TRP A 137 -15.48 16.55 14.69
CA TRP A 137 -16.04 17.53 13.75
C TRP A 137 -15.23 18.83 13.69
N ALA A 138 -13.92 18.71 13.85
CA ALA A 138 -12.97 19.82 13.92
C ALA A 138 -11.68 19.49 13.18
N GLY A 139 -11.04 20.52 12.63
CA GLY A 139 -9.86 20.39 11.78
C GLY A 139 -10.10 19.60 10.49
N LYS A 140 -9.05 19.40 9.70
CA LYS A 140 -9.15 18.89 8.34
C LYS A 140 -9.14 17.35 8.29
N ASP A 141 -10.05 16.72 7.55
CA ASP A 141 -9.94 15.29 7.21
C ASP A 141 -8.90 15.08 6.10
N SER A 142 -7.63 15.17 6.50
CA SER A 142 -6.45 14.86 5.71
C SER A 142 -5.63 13.77 6.40
N ARG A 143 -4.72 13.13 5.66
CA ARG A 143 -3.91 12.02 6.17
C ARG A 143 -3.20 12.34 7.50
N ASP A 144 -2.33 13.36 7.49
CA ASP A 144 -1.48 13.64 8.64
C ASP A 144 -2.33 14.16 9.82
N TYR A 145 -3.39 14.92 9.53
CA TYR A 145 -4.31 15.35 10.58
C TYR A 145 -5.07 14.18 11.22
N LEU A 146 -5.68 13.32 10.40
CA LEU A 146 -6.50 12.21 10.84
C LEU A 146 -5.74 11.26 11.76
N PHE A 147 -4.49 10.92 11.42
CA PHE A 147 -3.73 9.95 12.18
C PHE A 147 -3.00 10.60 13.35
N TRP A 148 -2.25 11.70 13.18
CA TRP A 148 -1.30 12.15 14.22
C TRP A 148 -1.49 13.59 14.72
N VAL A 149 -2.38 14.40 14.15
CA VAL A 149 -2.72 15.73 14.72
C VAL A 149 -3.99 15.65 15.56
N CYS A 150 -5.01 14.94 15.07
CA CYS A 150 -6.27 14.74 15.77
C CYS A 150 -6.04 14.06 17.11
N GLU A 151 -6.54 14.65 18.20
CA GLU A 151 -6.33 14.15 19.56
C GLU A 151 -6.85 12.72 19.76
N TYR A 152 -7.87 12.31 19.00
CA TYR A 152 -8.44 10.97 19.08
C TYR A 152 -7.41 9.91 18.69
N ALA A 153 -6.84 10.05 17.49
CA ALA A 153 -5.86 9.11 16.96
C ALA A 153 -4.47 9.29 17.58
N PHE A 154 -4.09 10.52 17.93
CA PHE A 154 -2.86 10.81 18.67
C PHE A 154 -2.85 10.13 20.04
N TYR A 155 -3.96 10.22 20.79
CA TYR A 155 -4.09 9.53 22.09
C TYR A 155 -3.92 8.02 21.94
N ILE A 156 -4.60 7.42 20.94
CA ILE A 156 -4.51 5.99 20.68
C ILE A 156 -3.06 5.59 20.41
N TRP A 157 -2.37 6.31 19.53
CA TRP A 157 -1.02 5.97 19.17
C TRP A 157 -0.03 6.17 20.32
N LYS A 158 -0.17 7.24 21.09
CA LYS A 158 0.64 7.47 22.31
C LYS A 158 0.50 6.31 23.31
N GLN A 159 -0.72 5.88 23.61
CA GLN A 159 -0.99 4.73 24.48
C GLN A 159 -0.33 3.45 23.97
N ILE A 160 -0.36 3.21 22.65
CA ILE A 160 0.25 2.03 22.04
C ILE A 160 1.79 2.11 22.07
N LEU A 161 2.38 3.30 21.88
CA LEU A 161 3.83 3.50 21.99
C LEU A 161 4.36 3.26 23.41
N GLU A 162 3.63 3.73 24.42
CA GLU A 162 3.95 3.53 25.83
C GLU A 162 4.02 2.03 26.16
N LEU A 163 3.05 1.24 25.68
CA LEU A 163 3.05 -0.23 25.82
C LEU A 163 4.21 -0.92 25.08
N CYS A 164 4.66 -0.33 23.98
CA CYS A 164 5.83 -0.80 23.25
C CYS A 164 7.16 -0.38 23.90
N HIS A 165 7.14 0.37 25.01
CA HIS A 165 8.32 0.96 25.68
C HIS A 165 9.19 1.82 24.78
N GLN A 166 8.55 2.60 23.93
CA GLN A 166 9.26 3.48 23.03
C GLN A 166 9.16 4.89 23.56
N PHE A 167 10.29 5.44 24.03
CA PHE A 167 10.41 6.84 24.44
C PHE A 167 10.41 7.76 23.22
N HIS A 168 9.30 7.77 22.50
CA HIS A 168 9.07 8.56 21.31
C HIS A 168 7.76 9.30 21.45
N TYR A 169 7.84 10.61 21.24
CA TYR A 169 6.65 11.43 21.14
C TYR A 169 6.20 11.41 19.67
N PRO A 170 4.95 11.04 19.37
CA PRO A 170 4.52 10.90 17.99
C PRO A 170 4.79 12.14 17.14
N ASP A 171 5.40 11.95 15.97
CA ASP A 171 5.51 13.01 14.98
C ASP A 171 4.13 13.27 14.38
N ARG A 172 3.86 14.52 14.03
CA ARG A 172 2.60 14.92 13.38
C ARG A 172 2.54 14.51 11.89
N SER A 173 3.61 13.93 11.34
CA SER A 173 3.69 13.42 9.97
C SER A 173 3.73 11.89 9.93
N VAL A 174 2.81 11.29 9.16
CA VAL A 174 2.76 9.83 8.98
C VAL A 174 4.03 9.27 8.36
N GLU A 175 4.66 10.02 7.44
CA GLU A 175 5.89 9.56 6.80
C GLU A 175 7.09 9.56 7.75
N LYS A 176 7.24 10.61 8.58
CA LYS A 176 8.32 10.67 9.58
C LYS A 176 8.15 9.56 10.62
N GLU A 177 6.92 9.32 11.05
CA GLU A 177 6.60 8.24 11.98
C GLU A 177 6.94 6.86 11.41
N ALA A 178 6.57 6.61 10.14
CA ALA A 178 6.93 5.35 9.48
C ALA A 178 8.45 5.18 9.29
N LYS A 179 9.20 6.26 9.04
CA LYS A 179 10.67 6.22 8.99
C LYS A 179 11.26 5.86 10.36
N TRP A 180 10.70 6.41 11.43
CA TRP A 180 11.12 6.09 12.80
C TRP A 180 10.83 4.63 13.16
N VAL A 181 9.62 4.13 12.90
CA VAL A 181 9.25 2.71 13.09
C VAL A 181 10.17 1.77 12.29
N ALA A 182 10.51 2.14 11.04
CA ALA A 182 11.44 1.37 10.22
C ALA A 182 12.85 1.28 10.83
N LYS A 183 13.29 2.34 11.53
CA LYS A 183 14.63 2.45 12.14
C LYS A 183 14.75 1.66 13.44
N ILE A 184 13.73 1.61 14.27
CA ILE A 184 13.76 0.87 15.56
C ILE A 184 14.08 -0.60 15.36
N SER A 185 13.46 -1.21 14.34
CA SER A 185 13.64 -2.62 14.01
C SER A 185 15.08 -3.00 13.69
N SER A 186 15.97 -2.05 13.41
CA SER A 186 17.39 -2.36 13.22
C SER A 186 18.17 -2.47 14.54
N LYS A 187 17.66 -1.91 15.64
CA LYS A 187 18.33 -1.91 16.95
C LYS A 187 17.88 -3.06 17.85
N GLU A 188 16.58 -3.30 17.91
CA GLU A 188 15.98 -4.37 18.73
C GLU A 188 14.99 -5.18 17.89
N LYS A 189 15.35 -6.42 17.54
CA LYS A 189 14.60 -7.21 16.55
C LYS A 189 13.15 -7.50 16.98
N THR A 190 12.94 -7.94 18.22
CA THR A 190 11.61 -8.32 18.73
C THR A 190 10.74 -7.09 18.99
N ILE A 191 11.24 -6.12 19.77
CA ILE A 191 10.51 -4.89 20.09
C ILE A 191 10.20 -4.10 18.82
N GLY A 192 11.15 -3.96 17.90
CA GLY A 192 10.91 -3.29 16.63
C GLY A 192 9.95 -4.02 15.70
N MET A 193 9.85 -5.35 15.79
CA MET A 193 8.84 -6.12 15.07
C MET A 193 7.43 -5.85 15.62
N VAL A 194 7.28 -5.86 16.95
CA VAL A 194 6.00 -5.51 17.60
C VAL A 194 5.61 -4.07 17.27
N GLY A 195 6.54 -3.13 17.33
CA GLY A 195 6.30 -1.73 16.95
C GLY A 195 5.78 -1.56 15.52
N LYS A 196 6.29 -2.34 14.56
CA LYS A 196 5.78 -2.34 13.17
C LYS A 196 4.35 -2.87 13.06
N ILE A 197 4.04 -3.93 13.80
CA ILE A 197 2.69 -4.52 13.83
C ILE A 197 1.72 -3.54 14.48
N ALA A 198 2.14 -2.93 15.59
CA ALA A 198 1.38 -1.93 16.32
C ALA A 198 1.09 -0.70 15.45
N PHE A 199 2.09 -0.21 14.71
CA PHE A 199 1.92 0.89 13.76
C PHE A 199 0.87 0.58 12.69
N GLY A 200 0.98 -0.59 12.06
CA GLY A 200 0.04 -1.02 11.04
C GLY A 200 -1.38 -1.24 11.58
N ALA A 201 -1.51 -1.85 12.77
CA ALA A 201 -2.79 -2.08 13.44
C ALA A 201 -3.47 -0.76 13.83
N THR A 202 -2.70 0.20 14.33
CA THR A 202 -3.21 1.54 14.70
C THR A 202 -3.79 2.24 13.48
N ILE A 203 -3.04 2.33 12.38
CA ILE A 203 -3.53 2.96 11.15
C ILE A 203 -4.79 2.24 10.63
N TYR A 204 -4.77 0.90 10.62
CA TYR A 204 -5.92 0.12 10.16
C TYR A 204 -7.18 0.36 11.00
N ARG A 205 -7.06 0.34 12.33
CA ARG A 205 -8.19 0.49 13.25
C ARG A 205 -8.72 1.91 13.29
N VAL A 206 -7.85 2.93 13.28
CA VAL A 206 -8.26 4.34 13.17
C VAL A 206 -8.98 4.59 11.85
N TRP A 207 -8.45 4.07 10.74
CA TRP A 207 -9.12 4.18 9.43
C TRP A 207 -10.49 3.50 9.42
N GLY A 208 -10.58 2.30 10.01
CA GLY A 208 -11.84 1.57 10.15
C GLY A 208 -12.88 2.30 11.01
N GLU A 209 -12.45 2.91 12.12
CA GLU A 209 -13.31 3.71 13.00
C GLU A 209 -13.83 4.96 12.27
N ARG A 210 -12.96 5.70 11.57
CA ARG A 210 -13.37 6.85 10.73
C ARG A 210 -14.45 6.46 9.72
N ASN A 211 -14.26 5.34 9.02
CA ASN A 211 -15.24 4.85 8.05
C ASN A 211 -16.54 4.37 8.70
N SER A 212 -16.47 3.78 9.89
CA SER A 212 -17.66 3.32 10.62
C SER A 212 -18.51 4.51 11.07
N ARG A 213 -17.89 5.61 11.51
CA ARG A 213 -18.61 6.85 11.85
C ARG A 213 -19.33 7.45 10.65
N ILE A 214 -18.70 7.45 9.49
CA ILE A 214 -19.26 8.06 8.27
C ILE A 214 -20.33 7.20 7.61
N PHE A 215 -20.05 5.90 7.42
CA PHE A 215 -20.90 5.04 6.59
C PHE A 215 -21.85 4.16 7.39
N ARG A 216 -21.64 4.01 8.70
CA ARG A 216 -22.46 3.16 9.57
C ARG A 216 -23.08 3.91 10.74
N ASN A 217 -22.76 5.19 10.90
CA ASN A 217 -23.21 6.03 12.01
C ASN A 217 -22.93 5.40 13.39
N THR A 218 -21.82 4.67 13.51
CA THR A 218 -21.37 4.04 14.77
C THR A 218 -20.07 4.68 15.24
N SER A 219 -19.99 5.06 16.51
CA SER A 219 -18.80 5.64 17.13
C SER A 219 -18.35 4.84 18.35
N SER A 220 -17.06 4.52 18.41
CA SER A 220 -16.42 3.91 19.59
C SER A 220 -15.62 4.97 20.36
N ALA A 221 -15.61 4.86 21.69
CA ALA A 221 -14.63 5.58 22.51
C ALA A 221 -13.20 5.18 22.12
N ARG A 222 -12.23 6.09 22.28
CA ARG A 222 -10.83 5.86 21.88
C ARG A 222 -10.19 4.69 22.63
N GLU A 223 -10.60 4.47 23.88
CA GLU A 223 -10.17 3.37 24.75
C GLU A 223 -10.61 2.01 24.19
N VAL A 224 -11.81 1.93 23.59
CA VAL A 224 -12.29 0.72 22.90
C VAL A 224 -11.44 0.42 21.67
N VAL A 225 -11.02 1.44 20.93
CA VAL A 225 -10.13 1.27 19.77
C VAL A 225 -8.74 0.84 20.22
N VAL A 226 -8.21 1.40 21.30
CA VAL A 226 -6.96 0.94 21.94
C VAL A 226 -7.05 -0.54 22.28
N GLN A 227 -8.16 -0.99 22.88
CA GLN A 227 -8.33 -2.41 23.23
C GLN A 227 -8.36 -3.31 21.98
N LYS A 228 -9.10 -2.92 20.93
CA LYS A 228 -9.09 -3.66 19.65
C LYS A 228 -7.69 -3.77 19.03
N ILE A 229 -6.89 -2.71 19.12
CA ILE A 229 -5.49 -2.73 18.64
C ILE A 229 -4.66 -3.68 19.50
N LYS A 230 -4.84 -3.66 20.83
CA LYS A 230 -4.17 -4.60 21.73
C LYS A 230 -4.48 -6.04 21.36
N ASP A 231 -5.75 -6.36 21.17
CA ASP A 231 -6.19 -7.72 20.84
C ASP A 231 -5.60 -8.20 19.50
N ASP A 232 -5.55 -7.33 18.48
CA ASP A 232 -4.90 -7.65 17.20
C ASP A 232 -3.41 -7.98 17.37
N ILE A 233 -2.70 -7.18 18.17
CA ILE A 233 -1.28 -7.38 18.43
C ILE A 233 -1.07 -8.65 19.25
N LYS A 234 -1.86 -8.88 20.31
CA LYS A 234 -1.79 -10.10 21.13
C LYS A 234 -2.01 -11.35 20.30
N LEU A 235 -3.07 -11.37 19.48
CA LEU A 235 -3.36 -12.48 18.57
C LEU A 235 -2.21 -12.72 17.61
N LYS A 236 -1.63 -11.63 17.08
CA LYS A 236 -0.52 -11.72 16.14
C LYS A 236 0.74 -12.26 16.81
N ILE A 237 1.08 -11.80 18.02
CA ILE A 237 2.24 -12.30 18.77
C ILE A 237 2.07 -13.79 19.11
N ARG A 238 0.88 -14.22 19.57
CA ARG A 238 0.59 -15.65 19.83
C ARG A 238 0.78 -16.53 18.60
N SER A 239 0.50 -16.02 17.40
CA SER A 239 0.70 -16.76 16.15
C SER A 239 2.17 -16.89 15.72
N MET A 240 3.10 -16.16 16.37
CA MET A 240 4.52 -16.19 16.02
C MET A 240 5.20 -17.36 16.71
N LYS A 241 5.76 -18.27 15.92
CA LYS A 241 6.73 -19.26 16.40
C LYS A 241 8.08 -18.55 16.57
N PHE A 242 8.35 -18.06 17.78
CA PHE A 242 9.67 -17.50 18.09
C PHE A 242 10.69 -18.65 18.13
N GLN A 243 11.83 -18.49 17.44
CA GLN A 243 12.85 -19.54 17.34
C GLN A 243 13.59 -19.83 18.66
N SER A 244 13.31 -19.09 19.74
CA SER A 244 13.73 -19.42 21.11
C SER A 244 12.94 -18.56 22.11
N PRO A 245 12.24 -19.13 23.10
CA PRO A 245 11.50 -18.37 24.11
C PRO A 245 12.38 -17.65 25.16
N THR A 246 13.71 -17.80 25.08
CA THR A 246 14.63 -17.58 26.23
C THR A 246 15.35 -16.24 26.28
N THR A 247 15.05 -15.27 25.42
CA THR A 247 15.66 -13.93 25.55
C THR A 247 14.87 -13.08 26.55
N ALA A 248 15.54 -12.46 27.54
CA ALA A 248 14.91 -11.59 28.56
C ALA A 248 14.04 -10.46 28.00
N CYS A 249 14.32 -10.02 26.76
CA CYS A 249 13.50 -9.05 26.03
C CYS A 249 12.11 -9.60 25.66
N PHE A 250 12.00 -10.91 25.40
CA PHE A 250 10.75 -11.57 25.04
C PHE A 250 9.86 -11.82 26.26
N SER A 251 10.43 -12.25 27.39
CA SER A 251 9.69 -12.40 28.65
C SER A 251 9.12 -11.06 29.13
N HIS A 252 9.87 -9.97 29.01
CA HIS A 252 9.39 -8.63 29.35
C HIS A 252 8.26 -8.13 28.44
N LEU A 253 8.35 -8.45 27.14
CA LEU A 253 7.28 -8.16 26.19
C LEU A 253 6.01 -8.96 26.53
N ILE A 254 6.14 -10.27 26.80
CA ILE A 254 5.02 -11.14 27.17
C ILE A 254 4.33 -10.62 28.43
N GLN A 255 5.09 -10.30 29.48
CA GLN A 255 4.56 -9.80 30.74
C GLN A 255 3.80 -8.47 30.56
N ARG A 256 4.30 -7.57 29.72
CA ARG A 256 3.68 -6.26 29.48
C ARG A 256 2.43 -6.29 28.62
N TRP A 257 2.41 -7.19 27.65
CA TRP A 257 1.24 -7.40 26.82
C TRP A 257 0.22 -8.33 27.49
N ASP A 258 0.48 -8.76 28.73
CA ASP A 258 -0.37 -9.66 29.50
C ASP A 258 -0.79 -10.86 28.63
N LEU A 259 0.24 -11.54 28.11
CA LEU A 259 0.12 -12.69 27.24
C LEU A 259 0.33 -13.95 28.08
N ASP A 260 -0.72 -14.74 28.26
CA ASP A 260 -0.58 -16.08 28.84
C ASP A 260 0.39 -16.90 27.99
N VAL A 261 1.46 -17.41 28.63
CA VAL A 261 2.41 -18.33 28.01
C VAL A 261 1.85 -19.73 28.16
N THR A 262 0.99 -20.14 27.22
CA THR A 262 0.52 -21.52 27.07
C THR A 262 1.20 -22.18 25.90
#